data_AF-A0A285Q9X9-F1
#
_entry.id   AF-A0A285Q9X9-F1
#
_cell.length_a   1.000
_cell.length_b   1.000
_cell.length_c   1.000
_cell.angle_alpha   90.00
_cell.angle_beta   90.00
_cell.angle_gamma   90.00
#
_symmetry.space_group_name_H-M   'P 1'
#
loop_
_entity.id
_entity.type
_entity.pdbx_description
1 polymer ?
#
loop_
_entity_poly.entity_id
_entity_poly.type
_entity_poly.pdbx_seq_one_letter_code
_entity_poly.pdbx_strand_id
1 'polypeptide(L)' 'MMSGIETKIKTEIKTGRQRVTYDTRAIYAPGSGTPLAIHLEARGTGGMNVDCLVLNVADEDNDPICSSKAYGG' A
#
# COMPACT_ATOMS: atom_id res chain seq x y z
N MET A 1 -9.08 -5.14 -1.53
CA MET A 1 -7.76 -4.98 -2.18
C MET A 1 -6.88 -3.82 -1.67
N MET A 2 -7.24 -2.54 -1.75
CA MET A 2 -6.42 -1.46 -1.15
C MET A 2 -6.78 -1.18 0.33
N SER A 3 -8.08 -1.31 0.64
CA SER A 3 -8.63 -1.04 1.97
C SER A 3 -7.96 -1.84 3.09
N GLY A 4 -7.53 -3.09 2.85
CA GLY A 4 -6.89 -3.93 3.86
C GLY A 4 -5.50 -3.44 4.28
N ILE A 5 -4.66 -3.08 3.30
CA ILE A 5 -3.30 -2.56 3.55
C ILE A 5 -3.40 -1.17 4.21
N GLU A 6 -4.22 -0.29 3.63
CA GLU A 6 -4.41 1.07 4.16
C GLU A 6 -5.05 1.06 5.55
N THR A 7 -5.96 0.12 5.85
CA THR A 7 -6.56 0.00 7.19
C THR A 7 -5.52 -0.40 8.24
N LYS A 8 -4.60 -1.30 7.91
CA LYS A 8 -3.51 -1.68 8.81
C LYS A 8 -2.54 -0.52 9.04
N ILE A 9 -2.14 0.18 7.99
CA ILE A 9 -1.30 1.39 8.10
C ILE A 9 -1.98 2.46 8.97
N LYS A 10 -3.28 2.71 8.71
CA LYS A 10 -4.08 3.65 9.48
C LYS A 10 -4.17 3.28 10.95
N THR A 11 -4.23 1.99 11.28
CA THR A 11 -4.25 1.51 12.67
C THR A 11 -2.94 1.83 13.39
N GLU A 12 -1.81 1.59 12.74
CA GLU A 12 -0.47 1.89 13.29
C GLU A 12 -0.26 3.39 13.52
N ILE A 13 -0.78 4.23 12.62
CA ILE A 13 -0.78 5.70 12.80
C ILE A 13 -1.69 6.11 13.96
N LYS A 14 -2.93 5.61 13.99
CA LYS A 14 -3.96 6.02 14.97
C LYS A 14 -3.63 5.60 16.39
N THR A 15 -3.00 4.45 16.57
CA THR A 15 -2.58 3.98 17.89
C THR A 15 -1.37 4.75 18.43
N GLY A 16 -0.78 5.65 17.63
CA GLY A 16 0.35 6.47 18.03
C GLY A 16 1.65 5.69 18.20
N ARG A 17 1.68 4.43 17.74
CA ARG A 17 2.85 3.52 17.89
C ARG A 17 4.05 4.00 17.10
N GLN A 18 3.81 4.66 15.96
CA GLN A 18 4.88 5.11 15.08
C GLN A 18 4.44 6.26 14.17
N ARG A 19 5.43 7.07 13.77
CA ARG A 19 5.26 8.00 12.66
C ARG A 19 5.47 7.23 11.36
N VAL A 20 4.52 7.36 10.44
CA VAL A 20 4.56 6.68 9.13
C VAL A 20 4.74 7.71 8.03
N THR A 21 5.73 7.48 7.17
CA THR A 21 5.81 8.11 5.85
C THR A 21 5.09 7.20 4.86
N TYR A 22 4.17 7.77 4.09
CA TYR A 22 3.33 7.05 3.14
C TYR A 22 3.43 7.73 1.77
N ASP A 23 3.70 6.95 0.73
CA ASP A 23 3.77 7.40 -0.66
C ASP A 23 2.96 6.47 -1.56
N THR A 24 2.29 7.04 -2.56
CA THR A 24 1.53 6.29 -3.57
C THR A 24 1.81 6.82 -4.95
N ARG A 25 2.08 5.89 -5.87
CA ARG A 25 2.35 6.20 -7.27
C ARG A 25 1.48 5.37 -8.19
N ALA A 26 0.76 6.05 -9.07
CA ALA A 26 -0.01 5.40 -10.12
C ALA A 26 0.92 4.97 -11.28
N ILE A 27 0.74 3.74 -11.76
CA ILE A 27 1.46 3.17 -12.90
C ILE A 27 0.48 3.10 -14.08
N TYR A 28 0.84 3.74 -15.19
CA TYR A 28 0.02 3.82 -16.39
C TYR A 28 0.65 3.03 -17.54
N ALA A 29 -0.21 2.42 -18.36
CA ALA A 29 0.19 2.01 -19.70
C ALA A 29 0.35 3.25 -20.59
N PRO A 30 1.25 3.22 -21.60
CA PRO A 30 1.34 4.29 -22.59
C PRO A 30 -0.02 4.59 -23.22
N GLY A 31 -0.44 5.86 -23.18
CA GLY A 31 -1.72 6.31 -23.75
C GLY A 31 -2.98 5.99 -22.93
N SER A 32 -2.86 5.34 -21.77
CA SER A 32 -4.01 5.08 -20.89
C SER A 32 -4.29 6.28 -19.98
N GLY A 33 -5.56 6.71 -19.92
CA GLY A 33 -6.04 7.66 -18.89
C GLY A 33 -6.30 7.01 -17.53
N THR A 34 -6.31 5.68 -17.47
CA THR A 34 -6.58 4.89 -16.26
C THR A 34 -5.31 4.14 -15.84
N PRO A 35 -4.93 4.17 -14.55
CA PRO A 35 -3.76 3.44 -14.08
C PRO A 35 -4.00 1.93 -14.16
N LEU A 36 -2.95 1.18 -14.50
CA LEU A 36 -2.92 -0.28 -14.47
C LEU A 36 -2.75 -0.81 -13.04
N ALA A 37 -2.02 -0.06 -12.21
CA ALA A 37 -1.73 -0.43 -10.84
C ALA A 37 -1.37 0.80 -10.02
N ILE A 38 -1.48 0.67 -8.70
CA ILE A 38 -0.97 1.64 -7.73
C ILE A 38 0.18 0.97 -6.97
N HIS A 39 1.34 1.60 -6.99
CA HIS A 39 2.44 1.26 -6.10
C HIS A 39 2.27 2.05 -4.80
N LEU A 40 2.36 1.35 -3.68
CA LEU A 40 2.12 1.85 -2.34
C LEU A 40 3.35 1.51 -1.49
N GLU A 41 3.94 2.55 -0.90
CA GLU A 41 5.03 2.42 0.05
C GLU A 41 4.65 3.06 1.39
N ALA A 42 4.91 2.34 2.48
CA ALA A 42 4.75 2.85 3.83
C ALA A 42 5.96 2.44 4.69
N ARG A 43 6.62 3.43 5.28
CA ARG A 43 7.74 3.21 6.21
C ARG A 43 7.45 3.88 7.53
N GLY A 44 7.57 3.14 8.62
CA GLY A 44 7.32 3.65 9.96
C GLY A 44 8.51 3.53 10.89
N THR A 45 8.59 4.44 11.87
CA THR A 45 9.67 4.48 12.87
C THR A 45 9.68 3.26 13.80
N GLY A 46 8.58 2.50 13.88
CA GLY A 46 8.44 1.28 14.68
C GLY A 46 8.71 0.00 13.88
N GLY A 47 9.44 0.08 12.77
CA GLY A 47 9.77 -1.09 11.94
C GLY A 47 8.69 -1.47 10.92
N MET A 48 7.70 -0.61 10.68
CA MET A 48 6.80 -0.79 9.53
C MET A 48 7.58 -0.63 8.22
N ASN A 49 7.40 -1.60 7.33
CA ASN A 49 7.85 -1.58 5.96
C ASN A 49 6.81 -2.28 5.09
N VAL A 50 6.04 -1.51 4.35
CA VAL A 50 5.05 -1.98 3.38
C VAL A 50 5.49 -1.47 2.02
N ASP A 51 5.62 -2.37 1.07
CA ASP A 51 5.92 -2.06 -0.32
C ASP A 51 5.12 -3.04 -1.19
N CYS A 52 4.10 -2.50 -1.84
CA CYS A 52 3.02 -3.24 -2.45
C CYS A 52 2.59 -2.63 -3.79
N LEU A 53 2.38 -3.49 -4.78
CA LEU A 53 1.73 -3.17 -6.03
C LEU A 53 0.29 -3.71 -6.00
N VAL A 54 -0.67 -2.81 -6.14
CA VAL A 54 -2.10 -3.11 -6.18
C VAL A 54 -2.58 -2.97 -7.61
N LEU A 55 -2.98 -4.08 -8.23
CA LEU A 55 -3.47 -4.07 -9.61
C LEU A 55 -4.87 -3.44 -9.67
N ASN A 56 -5.11 -2.63 -10.71
CA ASN A 56 -6.41 -2.04 -10.98
C ASN A 56 -7.28 -3.01 -11.80
N VAL A 57 -7.72 -4.07 -11.14
CA VAL A 57 -8.64 -5.07 -11.70
C VAL A 57 -9.94 -5.07 -10.91
N ALA A 58 -11.04 -5.48 -11.55
CA ALA A 58 -12.35 -5.58 -10.91
C ALA A 58 -12.48 -6.79 -9.97
N ASP A 59 -11.55 -7.74 -10.06
CA ASP A 59 -11.52 -8.94 -9.23
C ASP A 59 -11.07 -8.59 -7.80
N GLU A 60 -11.99 -8.74 -6.85
CA GLU A 60 -11.76 -8.45 -5.43
C GLU A 60 -10.93 -9.52 -4.71
N ASP A 61 -10.60 -10.63 -5.38
CA ASP A 61 -9.73 -11.70 -4.88
C ASP A 61 -8.28 -11.56 -5.37
N ASN A 62 -7.97 -10.54 -6.17
CA ASN A 62 -6.61 -10.29 -6.68
C ASN A 62 -5.67 -9.69 -5.62
N ASP A 63 -5.03 -10.55 -4.84
CA ASP A 63 -4.14 -10.14 -3.76
C ASP A 63 -3.03 -9.17 -4.22
N PRO A 64 -2.78 -8.08 -3.46
CA PRO A 64 -1.67 -7.18 -3.73
C PRO A 64 -0.33 -7.92 -3.73
N ILE A 65 0.47 -7.67 -4.78
CA ILE A 65 1.81 -8.20 -4.95
C ILE A 65 2.75 -7.34 -4.12
N CYS A 66 3.39 -7.90 -3.10
CA CYS A 66 4.22 -7.10 -2.20
C CYS A 66 5.60 -7.71 -1.99
N SER A 67 6.61 -6.85 -2.06
CA SER A 67 7.98 -7.17 -1.66
C SER A 67 8.10 -7.17 -0.12
N SER A 68 7.28 -6.37 0.57
CA SER A 68 7.20 -6.34 2.03
C SER A 68 5.79 -6.02 2.55
N LYS A 69 5.38 -6.70 3.63
CA LYS A 69 4.12 -6.48 4.36
C LYS A 69 4.36 -6.47 5.88
N ALA A 70 5.41 -5.79 6.33
CA ALA A 70 5.69 -5.63 7.75
C ALA A 70 4.94 -4.41 8.31
N TYR A 71 4.04 -4.65 9.25
CA TYR A 71 3.38 -3.63 10.04
C TYR A 71 4.03 -3.75 11.42
N GLY A 72 4.70 -2.70 11.89
CA GLY A 72 5.61 -2.74 13.06
C GLY A 72 5.07 -3.46 14.30
N GLY A 73 5.99 -3.85 15.19
CA GLY A 73 5.70 -4.63 16.40
C GLY A 73 4.92 -3.88 17.47
#